data_AF-A0A917LWR4-F1
#
_entry.id   AF-A0A917LWR4-F1
#
_cell.length_a   1.000
_cell.length_b   1.000
_cell.length_c   1.000
_cell.angle_alpha   90.00
_cell.angle_beta   90.00
_cell.angle_gamma   90.00
#
_symmetry.space_group_name_H-M   'P 1'
#
loop_
_entity.id
_entity.type
_entity.pdbx_description
1 polymer ?
#
loop_
_entity_poly.entity_id
_entity_poly.type
_entity_poly.pdbx_seq_one_letter_code
_entity_poly.pdbx_strand_id
1 'polypeptide(L)'
;MSLGSLRHYFVTQSELLAFSMQLVSERVMRRMKELKLTGDPRQNIELIVAQLVPLDEERLAESEVWLAFMGRAVGDPSIRAFSLQVHDQLYNGFLSIVSGMVVQGLAAGDLDVELEAKRLHALVDGLVVHGVTRPERLTAAEINRVLLYHLDQMMGKRS
;
A
#
# COMPACT_ATOMS: atom_id res chain seq x y z
N MET A 1 -25.92 9.94 2.54
CA MET A 1 -26.05 9.58 1.10
C MET A 1 -26.73 8.22 1.02
N SER A 2 -27.64 7.98 0.07
CA SER A 2 -28.34 6.69 -0.06
C SER A 2 -27.76 5.86 -1.21
N LEU A 3 -27.97 4.54 -1.19
CA LEU A 3 -27.67 3.65 -2.32
C LEU A 3 -28.30 4.11 -3.64
N GLY A 4 -29.45 4.79 -3.58
CA GLY A 4 -30.14 5.37 -4.74
C GLY A 4 -29.41 6.58 -5.33
N SER A 5 -28.80 7.44 -4.51
CA SER A 5 -28.07 8.61 -5.03
C SER A 5 -26.79 8.25 -5.76
N LEU A 6 -26.10 7.15 -5.39
CA LEU A 6 -24.87 6.71 -6.06
C LEU A 6 -25.11 6.16 -7.47
N ARG A 7 -26.25 5.50 -7.72
CA ARG A 7 -26.63 5.02 -9.06
C ARG A 7 -26.90 6.14 -10.07
N HIS A 8 -27.16 7.35 -9.61
CA HIS A 8 -27.30 8.52 -10.47
C HIS A 8 -25.95 9.18 -10.81
N TYR A 9 -24.89 8.91 -10.03
CA TYR A 9 -23.53 9.42 -10.26
C TYR A 9 -22.63 8.45 -11.01
N PHE A 10 -22.84 7.13 -10.87
CA PHE A 10 -22.06 6.10 -11.55
C PHE A 10 -22.96 5.17 -12.34
N VAL A 11 -22.69 5.07 -13.64
CA VAL A 11 -23.44 4.24 -14.58
C VAL A 11 -23.07 2.77 -14.41
N THR A 12 -21.84 2.48 -13.97
CA THR A 12 -21.36 1.10 -13.78
C THR A 12 -20.69 0.87 -12.42
N GLN A 13 -20.68 -0.40 -11.98
CA GLN A 13 -19.92 -0.82 -10.80
C GLN A 13 -18.42 -0.54 -10.95
N SER A 14 -17.89 -0.63 -12.17
CA SER A 14 -16.48 -0.35 -12.47
C SER A 14 -16.14 1.13 -12.29
N GLU A 15 -17.03 2.04 -12.72
CA GLU A 15 -16.87 3.47 -12.47
C GLU A 15 -16.90 3.80 -10.98
N LEU A 16 -17.82 3.18 -10.22
CA LEU A 16 -17.87 3.35 -8.76
C LEU A 16 -16.58 2.85 -8.10
N LEU A 17 -16.07 1.67 -8.48
CA LEU A 17 -14.81 1.13 -7.95
C LEU A 17 -13.61 2.00 -8.31
N ALA A 18 -13.53 2.50 -9.54
CA ALA A 18 -12.45 3.40 -9.96
C ALA A 18 -12.48 4.71 -9.16
N PHE A 19 -13.66 5.31 -8.99
CA PHE A 19 -13.82 6.50 -8.16
C PHE A 19 -13.47 6.25 -6.69
N SER A 20 -13.93 5.13 -6.12
CA SER A 20 -13.57 4.73 -4.76
C SER A 20 -12.07 4.55 -4.60
N MET A 21 -11.41 3.88 -5.55
CA MET A 21 -9.95 3.73 -5.52
C MET A 21 -9.23 5.07 -5.63
N GLN A 22 -9.71 6.01 -6.45
CA GLN A 22 -9.15 7.36 -6.50
C GLN A 22 -9.23 8.06 -5.13
N LEU A 23 -10.38 7.98 -4.45
CA LEU A 23 -10.52 8.54 -3.10
C LEU A 23 -9.58 7.88 -2.08
N VAL A 24 -9.40 6.56 -2.18
CA VAL A 24 -8.43 5.82 -1.34
C VAL A 24 -7.01 6.34 -1.58
N SER A 25 -6.57 6.44 -2.84
CA SER A 25 -5.26 6.99 -3.18
C SER A 25 -5.06 8.41 -2.63
N GLU A 26 -6.06 9.28 -2.74
CA GLU A 26 -6.02 10.63 -2.20
C GLU A 26 -5.90 10.67 -0.67
N ARG A 27 -6.60 9.78 0.05
CA ARG A 27 -6.54 9.68 1.51
C ARG A 27 -5.19 9.17 2.00
N VAL A 28 -4.69 8.09 1.40
CA VAL A 28 -3.37 7.54 1.72
C VAL A 28 -2.29 8.60 1.49
N MET A 29 -2.31 9.28 0.35
CA MET A 29 -1.34 10.35 0.05
C MET A 29 -1.45 11.54 1.01
N ARG A 30 -2.65 11.90 1.46
CA ARG A 30 -2.85 12.94 2.46
C ARG A 30 -2.26 12.53 3.81
N ARG A 31 -2.58 11.32 4.30
CA ARG A 31 -2.02 10.81 5.55
C ARG A 31 -0.50 10.75 5.49
N MET A 32 0.08 10.28 4.39
CA MET A 32 1.54 10.27 4.20
C MET A 32 2.16 11.66 4.28
N LYS A 33 1.53 12.69 3.72
CA LYS A 33 2.01 14.10 3.80
C LYS A 33 1.89 14.68 5.20
N GLU A 34 0.90 14.24 5.96
CA GLU A 34 0.63 14.70 7.33
C GLU A 34 1.38 13.89 8.40
N LEU A 35 2.10 12.83 8.01
CA LEU A 35 2.92 12.04 8.93
C LEU A 35 3.94 12.94 9.63
N LYS A 36 3.91 12.89 10.96
CA LYS A 36 4.93 13.51 11.80
C LYS A 36 6.18 12.65 11.76
N LEU A 37 7.06 12.94 10.80
CA LEU A 37 8.35 12.29 10.70
C LEU A 37 9.18 12.60 11.95
N THR A 38 9.86 11.58 12.44
CA THR A 38 10.80 11.68 13.55
C THR A 38 12.19 12.04 13.02
N GLY A 39 13.13 12.28 13.93
CA GLY A 39 14.54 12.44 13.57
C GLY A 39 15.24 11.14 13.15
N ASP A 40 14.55 10.00 13.18
CA ASP A 40 15.09 8.69 12.85
C ASP A 40 14.61 8.25 11.44
N PRO A 41 15.50 8.22 10.42
CA PRO A 41 15.15 7.80 9.07
C PRO A 41 14.54 6.39 8.99
N ARG A 42 14.95 5.45 9.86
CA ARG A 42 14.40 4.09 9.89
C ARG A 42 12.95 4.13 10.33
N GLN A 43 12.66 4.81 11.44
CA GLN A 43 11.30 4.94 11.95
C GLN A 43 10.39 5.64 10.94
N ASN A 44 10.91 6.62 10.19
CA ASN A 44 10.15 7.29 9.13
C ASN A 44 9.73 6.33 8.02
N ILE A 45 10.62 5.43 7.59
CA ILE A 45 10.30 4.41 6.59
C ILE A 45 9.26 3.43 7.13
N GLU A 46 9.43 2.95 8.37
CA GLU A 46 8.45 2.08 9.04
C GLU A 46 7.05 2.74 9.06
N LEU A 47 6.96 4.02 9.43
CA LEU A 47 5.70 4.80 9.46
C LEU A 47 5.06 4.96 8.08
N ILE A 48 5.86 5.19 7.03
CA ILE A 48 5.39 5.37 5.66
C ILE A 48 4.83 4.04 5.13
N VAL A 49 5.58 2.94 5.22
CA VAL A 49 5.12 1.65 4.67
C VAL A 49 3.91 1.11 5.44
N ALA A 50 3.81 1.40 6.74
CA ALA A 50 2.63 1.06 7.54
C ALA A 50 1.33 1.70 7.03
N GLN A 51 1.38 2.76 6.22
CA GLN A 51 0.18 3.36 5.60
C GLN A 51 -0.42 2.50 4.48
N LEU A 52 0.33 1.52 3.98
CA LEU A 52 -0.04 0.69 2.82
C LEU A 52 -0.60 -0.68 3.20
N VAL A 53 -0.77 -0.96 4.50
CA VAL A 53 -1.22 -2.25 5.02
C VAL A 53 -2.35 -2.09 6.03
N PRO A 54 -3.28 -3.07 6.16
CA PRO A 54 -4.49 -2.95 6.98
C PRO A 54 -4.18 -3.15 8.46
N LEU A 55 -3.68 -2.10 9.12
CA LEU A 55 -3.34 -2.13 10.55
C LEU A 55 -4.41 -1.52 11.46
N ASP A 56 -5.43 -0.90 10.89
CA ASP A 56 -6.62 -0.39 11.57
C ASP A 56 -7.86 -0.44 10.65
N GLU A 57 -9.01 -0.06 11.19
CA GLU A 57 -10.30 -0.12 10.48
C GLU A 57 -10.31 0.75 9.22
N GLU A 58 -9.66 1.92 9.24
CA GLU A 58 -9.60 2.81 8.08
C GLU A 58 -8.77 2.16 6.95
N ARG A 59 -7.56 1.70 7.27
CA ARG A 59 -6.66 1.05 6.31
C ARG A 59 -7.19 -0.30 5.83
N LEU A 60 -7.99 -0.99 6.66
CA LEU A 60 -8.72 -2.20 6.25
C LEU A 60 -9.77 -1.88 5.18
N ALA A 61 -10.61 -0.87 5.38
CA ALA A 61 -11.60 -0.47 4.39
C ALA A 61 -10.97 -0.02 3.06
N GLU A 62 -9.83 0.66 3.12
CA GLU A 62 -9.04 1.03 1.93
C GLU A 62 -8.49 -0.19 1.20
N SER A 63 -7.99 -1.17 1.96
CA SER A 63 -7.49 -2.45 1.45
C SER A 63 -8.58 -3.26 0.76
N GLU A 64 -9.81 -3.27 1.31
CA GLU A 64 -10.98 -3.91 0.70
C GLU A 64 -11.34 -3.29 -0.65
N VAL A 65 -11.32 -1.95 -0.74
CA VAL A 65 -11.56 -1.21 -1.98
C VAL A 65 -10.47 -1.53 -3.01
N TRP A 66 -9.21 -1.50 -2.61
CA TRP A 66 -8.09 -1.85 -3.49
C TRP A 66 -8.23 -3.28 -4.03
N LEU A 67 -8.55 -4.26 -3.18
CA LEU A 67 -8.69 -5.64 -3.59
C LEU A 67 -9.87 -5.84 -4.56
N ALA A 68 -11.02 -5.22 -4.27
CA ALA A 68 -12.18 -5.27 -5.15
C ALA A 68 -11.91 -4.60 -6.52
N PHE A 69 -11.21 -3.47 -6.50
CA PHE A 69 -10.82 -2.75 -7.72
C PHE A 69 -9.83 -3.54 -8.57
N MET A 70 -8.76 -4.10 -7.97
CA MET A 70 -7.79 -4.94 -8.67
C MET A 70 -8.44 -6.20 -9.26
N GLY A 71 -9.28 -6.88 -8.47
CA GLY A 71 -10.02 -8.05 -8.94
C GLY A 71 -10.91 -7.75 -10.15
N ARG A 72 -11.55 -6.57 -10.17
CA ARG A 72 -12.36 -6.14 -11.32
C ARG A 72 -11.51 -5.75 -12.53
N ALA A 73 -10.40 -5.05 -12.31
CA ALA A 73 -9.56 -4.49 -13.38
C ALA A 73 -8.87 -5.55 -14.25
N VAL A 74 -8.67 -6.76 -13.75
CA VAL A 74 -8.10 -7.87 -14.53
C VAL A 74 -8.96 -8.20 -15.76
N GLY A 75 -10.29 -8.17 -15.61
CA GLY A 75 -11.24 -8.57 -16.66
C GLY A 75 -12.02 -7.43 -17.30
N ASP A 76 -11.80 -6.17 -16.89
CA ASP A 76 -12.55 -5.01 -17.36
C ASP A 76 -11.63 -3.97 -18.04
N PRO A 77 -11.63 -3.92 -19.40
CA PRO A 77 -10.83 -2.97 -20.15
C PRO A 77 -11.11 -1.50 -19.80
N SER A 78 -12.32 -1.16 -19.34
CA SER A 78 -12.71 0.23 -19.08
C SER A 78 -11.93 0.88 -17.94
N ILE A 79 -11.47 0.09 -16.96
CA ILE A 79 -10.71 0.57 -15.80
C ILE A 79 -9.25 0.11 -15.82
N ARG A 80 -8.84 -0.68 -16.82
CA ARG A 80 -7.50 -1.26 -16.89
C ARG A 80 -6.41 -0.20 -16.94
N ALA A 81 -6.60 0.87 -17.72
CA ALA A 81 -5.64 1.97 -17.79
C ALA A 81 -5.43 2.63 -16.43
N PHE A 82 -6.51 2.88 -15.68
CA PHE A 82 -6.43 3.45 -14.34
C PHE A 82 -5.77 2.49 -13.34
N SER A 83 -6.06 1.18 -13.44
CA SER A 83 -5.39 0.16 -12.62
C SER A 83 -3.87 0.13 -12.84
N LEU A 84 -3.40 0.25 -14.09
CA LEU A 84 -1.97 0.35 -14.39
C LEU A 84 -1.36 1.61 -13.78
N GLN A 85 -2.04 2.76 -13.85
CA GLN A 85 -1.57 4.00 -13.23
C GLN A 85 -1.44 3.86 -11.70
N VAL A 86 -2.42 3.26 -11.03
CA VAL A 86 -2.36 3.01 -9.58
C VAL A 86 -1.19 2.09 -9.23
N HIS A 87 -1.01 1.00 -9.98
CA HIS A 87 0.09 0.06 -9.79
C HIS A 87 1.46 0.75 -9.97
N ASP A 88 1.64 1.54 -11.03
CA ASP A 88 2.90 2.22 -11.32
C ASP A 88 3.21 3.30 -10.26
N GLN A 89 2.19 4.00 -9.75
CA GLN A 89 2.35 4.95 -8.64
C GLN A 89 2.83 4.25 -7.36
N LEU A 90 2.22 3.11 -7.00
CA LEU A 90 2.65 2.31 -5.85
C LEU A 90 4.09 1.81 -6.03
N TYR A 91 4.40 1.24 -7.18
CA TYR A 91 5.74 0.75 -7.48
C TYR A 91 6.81 1.85 -7.40
N ASN A 92 6.54 3.03 -7.96
CA ASN A 92 7.43 4.18 -7.86
C ASN A 92 7.59 4.67 -6.40
N GLY A 93 6.55 4.54 -5.58
CA GLY A 93 6.60 4.77 -4.13
C GLY A 93 7.57 3.81 -3.44
N PHE A 94 7.47 2.50 -3.71
CA PHE A 94 8.40 1.51 -3.17
C PHE A 94 9.83 1.73 -3.65
N LEU A 95 10.03 2.06 -4.92
CA LEU A 95 11.35 2.41 -5.45
C LEU A 95 11.96 3.60 -4.72
N SER A 96 11.16 4.62 -4.44
CA SER A 96 11.59 5.79 -3.66
C SER A 96 11.95 5.44 -2.21
N ILE A 97 11.19 4.54 -1.58
CA ILE A 97 11.45 4.08 -0.21
C ILE A 97 12.79 3.33 -0.13
N VAL A 98 13.01 2.37 -1.03
CA VAL A 98 14.27 1.58 -1.07
C VAL A 98 15.45 2.45 -1.45
N SER A 99 15.29 3.35 -2.42
CA SER A 99 16.34 4.33 -2.76
C SER A 99 16.68 5.22 -1.56
N GLY A 100 15.67 5.62 -0.79
CA GLY A 100 15.82 6.36 0.45
C GLY A 100 16.65 5.60 1.49
N MET A 101 16.46 4.29 1.64
CA MET A 101 17.27 3.46 2.54
C MET A 101 18.76 3.53 2.17
N VAL A 102 19.09 3.48 0.88
CA VAL A 102 20.49 3.57 0.40
C VAL A 102 21.06 4.96 0.67
N VAL A 103 20.34 6.02 0.31
CA VAL A 103 20.80 7.41 0.49
C VAL A 103 21.02 7.76 1.96
N GLN A 104 20.19 7.23 2.86
CA GLN A 104 20.28 7.46 4.31
C GLN A 104 21.31 6.54 5.00
N GLY A 105 22.03 5.69 4.25
CA GLY A 105 23.00 4.76 4.82
C GLY A 105 22.37 3.66 5.69
N LEU A 106 21.09 3.38 5.49
CA LEU A 106 20.37 2.34 6.21
C LEU A 106 20.48 0.97 5.53
N ALA A 107 20.78 0.93 4.23
CA ALA A 107 20.79 -0.31 3.45
C ALA A 107 21.70 -1.41 4.07
N ALA A 108 21.18 -2.64 4.10
CA ALA A 108 21.93 -3.83 4.47
C ALA A 108 22.89 -4.21 3.33
N GLY A 109 24.09 -3.64 3.36
CA GLY A 109 25.08 -3.84 2.30
C GLY A 109 24.59 -3.30 0.96
N ASP A 110 25.02 -3.94 -0.13
CA ASP A 110 24.69 -3.52 -1.49
C ASP A 110 23.29 -4.04 -1.89
N LEU A 111 22.26 -3.24 -1.65
CA LEU A 111 20.88 -3.54 -2.09
C LEU A 111 20.73 -3.33 -3.60
N ASP A 112 20.18 -4.32 -4.29
CA ASP A 112 19.58 -4.12 -5.62
C ASP A 112 18.24 -3.39 -5.44
N VAL A 113 18.25 -2.07 -5.67
CA VAL A 113 17.10 -1.20 -5.42
C VAL A 113 15.86 -1.62 -6.19
N GLU A 114 15.99 -2.04 -7.44
CA GLU A 114 14.84 -2.44 -8.27
C GLU A 114 14.26 -3.78 -7.81
N LEU A 115 15.13 -4.75 -7.52
CA LEU A 115 14.69 -6.06 -7.03
C LEU A 115 13.99 -5.92 -5.68
N GLU A 116 14.58 -5.16 -4.76
CA GLU A 116 14.04 -4.97 -3.42
C GLU A 116 12.75 -4.15 -3.42
N ALA A 117 12.60 -3.19 -4.33
CA ALA A 117 11.31 -2.50 -4.52
C ALA A 117 10.21 -3.46 -4.99
N LYS A 118 10.51 -4.36 -5.93
CA LYS A 118 9.57 -5.41 -6.38
C LYS A 118 9.22 -6.37 -5.24
N ARG A 119 10.20 -6.78 -4.45
CA ARG A 119 9.98 -7.68 -3.28
C ARG A 119 9.11 -7.02 -2.22
N LEU A 120 9.37 -5.76 -1.88
CA LEU A 120 8.59 -5.01 -0.90
C LEU A 120 7.15 -4.78 -1.39
N HIS A 121 6.97 -4.41 -2.66
CA HIS A 121 5.65 -4.25 -3.27
C HIS A 121 4.85 -5.56 -3.21
N ALA A 122 5.44 -6.68 -3.64
CA ALA A 122 4.79 -7.98 -3.61
C ALA A 122 4.45 -8.45 -2.19
N LEU A 123 5.31 -8.16 -1.21
CA LEU A 123 5.03 -8.45 0.19
C LEU A 123 3.82 -7.65 0.69
N VAL A 124 3.79 -6.34 0.42
CA VAL A 124 2.69 -5.47 0.85
C VAL A 124 1.37 -5.91 0.21
N ASP A 125 1.34 -6.20 -1.09
CA ASP A 125 0.16 -6.73 -1.77
C ASP A 125 -0.33 -8.04 -1.11
N GLY A 126 0.60 -8.96 -0.81
CA GLY A 126 0.28 -10.21 -0.10
C GLY A 126 -0.30 -9.98 1.29
N LEU A 127 0.27 -9.05 2.06
CA LEU A 127 -0.23 -8.68 3.40
C LEU A 127 -1.63 -8.06 3.32
N VAL A 128 -1.89 -7.21 2.32
CA VAL A 128 -3.21 -6.63 2.05
C VAL A 128 -4.22 -7.72 1.71
N VAL A 129 -3.91 -8.60 0.75
CA VAL A 129 -4.78 -9.71 0.35
C VAL A 129 -5.12 -10.61 1.54
N HIS A 130 -4.11 -11.02 2.31
CA HIS A 130 -4.32 -11.92 3.45
C HIS A 130 -5.03 -11.22 4.62
N GLY A 131 -4.72 -9.95 4.89
CA GLY A 131 -5.38 -9.16 5.93
C GLY A 131 -6.87 -8.94 5.65
N VAL A 132 -7.24 -8.74 4.38
CA VAL A 132 -8.65 -8.60 3.97
C VAL A 132 -9.38 -9.94 3.95
N THR A 133 -8.75 -11.00 3.42
CA THR A 133 -9.45 -12.28 3.17
C THR A 133 -9.46 -13.23 4.37
N ARG A 134 -8.52 -13.06 5.31
CA ARG A 134 -8.34 -13.90 6.51
C ARG A 134 -7.93 -13.07 7.74
N PRO A 135 -8.69 -12.02 8.11
CA PRO A 135 -8.36 -11.15 9.23
C PRO A 135 -8.23 -11.90 10.57
N GLU A 136 -8.88 -13.06 10.71
CA GLU A 136 -8.78 -13.94 11.88
C GLU A 136 -7.45 -14.71 11.97
N ARG A 137 -6.68 -14.81 10.88
CA ARG A 137 -5.39 -15.52 10.82
C ARG A 137 -4.19 -14.62 10.62
N LEU A 138 -4.39 -13.45 10.03
CA LEU A 138 -3.34 -12.46 9.84
C LEU A 138 -3.82 -11.14 10.43
N THR A 139 -3.70 -11.06 11.75
CA THR A 139 -4.09 -9.87 12.54
C THR A 139 -3.21 -8.67 12.21
N ALA A 140 -3.66 -7.45 12.51
CA ALA A 140 -2.86 -6.23 12.35
C ALA A 140 -1.47 -6.34 13.03
N ALA A 141 -1.40 -6.98 14.20
CA ALA A 141 -0.14 -7.21 14.90
C ALA A 141 0.82 -8.13 14.11
N GLU A 142 0.29 -9.17 13.47
CA GLU A 142 1.08 -10.09 12.64
C GLU A 142 1.50 -9.46 11.32
N ILE A 143 0.62 -8.69 10.68
CA ILE A 143 0.95 -7.88 9.49
C ILE A 143 2.11 -6.96 9.80
N ASN A 144 2.01 -6.19 10.89
CA ASN A 144 3.07 -5.27 11.29
C ASN A 144 4.37 -6.01 11.60
N ARG A 145 4.29 -7.17 12.27
CA ARG A 145 5.47 -8.00 12.57
C ARG A 145 6.17 -8.50 11.30
N VAL A 146 5.42 -9.02 10.32
CA VAL A 146 5.99 -9.51 9.05
C VAL A 146 6.61 -8.36 8.27
N LEU A 147 5.93 -7.22 8.22
CA LEU A 147 6.43 -6.02 7.54
C LEU A 147 7.74 -5.53 8.17
N LEU A 148 7.77 -5.34 9.49
CA LEU A 148 8.97 -4.88 10.20
C LEU A 148 10.12 -5.89 10.07
N TYR A 149 9.84 -7.18 10.15
CA TYR A 149 10.87 -8.21 9.94
C TYR A 149 11.51 -8.11 8.55
N HIS A 150 10.71 -7.87 7.51
CA HIS A 150 11.24 -7.70 6.16
C HIS A 150 12.07 -6.42 6.04
N LEU A 151 11.57 -5.30 6.57
CA LEU A 151 12.28 -4.03 6.63
C LEU A 151 13.61 -4.14 7.39
N ASP A 152 13.68 -4.93 8.47
CA ASP A 152 14.91 -5.19 9.22
C ASP A 152 15.97 -5.93 8.38
N GLN A 153 15.54 -6.85 7.50
CA GLN A 153 16.47 -7.53 6.59
C GLN A 153 17.04 -6.57 5.55
N MET A 154 16.25 -5.56 5.14
CA MET A 154 16.68 -4.55 4.16
C MET A 154 17.55 -3.45 4.79
N MET A 155 17.32 -3.08 6.07
CA MET A 155 17.95 -1.91 6.71
C MET A 155 19.09 -2.23 7.71
N GLY A 156 19.58 -3.47 7.74
CA GLY A 156 20.55 -3.91 8.72
C GLY A 156 19.99 -3.95 10.15
N LYS A 157 20.63 -4.73 11.03
CA LYS A 157 20.19 -4.85 12.44
C LYS A 157 20.36 -3.52 13.17
N ARG A 158 19.42 -3.19 14.07
CA ARG A 158 19.61 -2.13 15.07
C ARG A 158 20.86 -2.48 15.89
N SER A 159 21.89 -1.63 15.82
CA SER A 159 23.01 -1.64 16.76
C SER A 159 22.54 -1.34 18.17
#